data_AF-A0A6B3FI72-F1
#
_entry.id   AF-A0A6B3FI72-F1
#
_cell.length_a   1.000
_cell.length_b   1.000
_cell.length_c   1.000
_cell.angle_alpha   90.00
_cell.angle_beta   90.00
_cell.angle_gamma   90.00
#
_symmetry.space_group_name_H-M   'P 1'
#
loop_
_entity.id
_entity.type
_entity.pdbx_description
1 polymer ?
#
loop_
_entity_poly.entity_id
_entity_poly.type
_entity_poly.pdbx_seq_one_letter_code
_entity_poly.pdbx_strand_id
1 'polypeptide(L)'
;GEILALANAPGFDPNDLGSADMDALGNPALQDAYEPGSTSKIMSMAAVLEENKATPGTHVTVPGELRRGDRIFHDDVPHGTWHLTLNGVLAKSSNIGT
;
A
#
# COMPACT_ATOMS: atom_id res chain seq x y z
N GLY A 1 21.20 1.37 0.56
CA GLY A 1 20.07 1.02 -0.31
C GLY A 1 20.50 1.13 -1.74
N GLU A 2 21.41 0.27 -2.17
CA GLU A 2 21.90 0.23 -3.55
C GLU A 2 20.80 -0.29 -4.48
N ILE A 3 20.76 0.19 -5.72
CA ILE A 3 19.85 -0.31 -6.75
C ILE A 3 20.54 -1.48 -7.45
N LEU A 4 20.07 -2.70 -7.17
CA LEU A 4 20.62 -3.92 -7.80
C LEU A 4 20.03 -4.15 -9.20
N ALA A 5 18.78 -3.74 -9.42
CA ALA A 5 18.11 -3.79 -10.71
C ALA A 5 16.97 -2.75 -10.74
N LEU A 6 16.74 -2.18 -11.93
CA LEU A 6 15.64 -1.25 -12.21
C LEU A 6 15.19 -1.48 -13.66
N ALA A 7 13.92 -1.83 -13.85
CA ALA A 7 13.37 -2.13 -15.16
C ALA A 7 11.93 -1.60 -15.25
N ASN A 8 11.57 -1.09 -16.43
CA ASN A 8 10.23 -0.60 -16.74
C ASN A 8 9.68 -1.34 -17.96
N ALA A 9 8.36 -1.43 -18.05
CA ALA A 9 7.67 -1.97 -19.21
C ALA A 9 6.50 -1.06 -19.60
N PRO A 10 6.30 -0.75 -20.90
CA PRO A 10 7.20 -1.09 -22.01
C PRO A 10 8.54 -0.34 -21.92
N GLY A 11 9.55 -0.82 -22.65
CA GLY A 11 10.83 -0.14 -22.86
C GLY A 11 11.01 0.24 -24.33
N PHE A 12 12.20 0.72 -24.69
CA PHE A 12 12.59 1.06 -26.06
C PHE A 12 13.97 0.52 -26.43
N ASP A 13 14.27 0.36 -27.72
CA ASP A 13 15.63 0.06 -28.20
C ASP A 13 16.40 1.38 -28.38
N PRO A 14 17.47 1.63 -27.59
CA PRO A 14 18.25 2.85 -27.73
C PRO A 14 18.99 2.96 -29.07
N ASN A 15 19.13 1.86 -29.83
CA ASN A 15 19.71 1.89 -31.18
C ASN A 15 18.71 2.30 -32.26
N ASP A 16 17.40 2.34 -31.96
CA ASP A 16 16.34 2.76 -32.88
C ASP A 16 15.32 3.67 -32.19
N LEU A 17 15.74 4.88 -31.86
CA LEU A 17 14.85 5.88 -31.25
C LEU A 17 13.74 6.35 -32.20
N GLY A 18 13.87 6.12 -33.52
CA GLY A 18 12.87 6.52 -34.51
C GLY A 18 11.57 5.71 -34.44
N SER A 19 11.63 4.49 -33.88
CA SER A 19 10.48 3.61 -33.65
C SER A 19 10.00 3.61 -32.19
N ALA A 20 10.68 4.34 -31.30
CA ALA A 20 10.34 4.38 -29.89
C ALA A 20 9.06 5.18 -29.61
N ASP A 21 8.25 4.70 -28.68
CA ASP A 21 7.16 5.47 -28.09
C ASP A 21 7.75 6.58 -27.19
N MET A 22 7.32 7.82 -27.39
CA MET A 22 7.81 8.97 -26.63
C MET A 22 7.53 8.82 -25.14
N ASP A 23 6.41 8.18 -24.77
CA ASP A 23 6.05 7.96 -23.36
C ASP A 23 6.96 6.90 -22.70
N ALA A 24 7.57 6.00 -23.49
CA ALA A 24 8.47 4.95 -23.00
C ALA A 24 9.92 5.43 -22.79
N LEU A 25 10.27 6.65 -23.22
CA LEU A 25 11.64 7.18 -23.12
C LEU A 25 12.04 7.55 -21.69
N GLY A 26 11.07 7.68 -20.79
CA GLY A 26 11.28 8.01 -19.38
C GLY A 26 11.66 6.81 -18.49
N ASN A 27 11.68 7.07 -17.19
CA ASN A 27 11.81 6.03 -16.17
C ASN A 27 10.66 6.14 -15.16
N PRO A 28 9.51 5.50 -15.46
CA PRO A 28 8.32 5.56 -14.60
C PRO A 28 8.58 5.19 -13.14
N ALA A 29 9.46 4.20 -12.88
CA ALA A 29 9.81 3.81 -11.51
C ALA A 29 10.46 4.93 -10.68
N LEU A 30 10.98 5.99 -11.30
CA LEU A 30 11.61 7.13 -10.63
C LEU A 30 10.85 8.44 -10.81
N GLN A 31 10.11 8.58 -11.91
CA GLN A 31 9.51 9.84 -12.35
C GLN A 31 8.02 9.91 -12.07
N ASP A 32 7.33 8.76 -12.07
CA ASP A 32 5.87 8.73 -11.99
C ASP A 32 5.43 8.47 -10.55
N ALA A 33 4.64 9.42 -10.02
CA ALA A 33 3.98 9.25 -8.74
C ALA A 33 2.62 8.57 -8.92
N TYR A 34 2.32 7.61 -8.04
CA TYR A 34 1.01 6.95 -7.98
C TYR A 34 0.56 6.81 -6.53
N GLU A 35 -0.75 6.63 -6.33
CA GLU A 35 -1.28 6.34 -5.00
C GLU A 35 -0.80 4.95 -4.55
N PRO A 36 -0.03 4.85 -3.46
CA PRO A 36 0.60 3.60 -3.01
C PRO A 36 -0.39 2.56 -2.46
N GLY A 37 -1.62 2.98 -2.18
CA GLY A 37 -2.66 2.14 -1.59
C GLY A 37 -2.19 1.46 -0.30
N SER A 38 -2.49 0.17 -0.17
CA SER A 38 -2.20 -0.58 1.06
C SER A 38 -0.70 -0.76 1.36
N THR A 39 0.19 -0.53 0.38
CA THR A 39 1.64 -0.59 0.66
C THR A 39 2.07 0.51 1.64
N SER A 40 1.35 1.64 1.70
CA SER A 40 1.59 2.71 2.67
C SER A 40 1.19 2.40 4.10
N LYS A 41 0.45 1.33 4.37
CA LYS A 41 0.03 0.94 5.72
C LYS A 41 1.22 0.76 6.66
N ILE A 42 2.40 0.44 6.12
CA ILE A 42 3.65 0.35 6.90
C ILE A 42 3.93 1.63 7.70
N MET A 43 3.52 2.80 7.23
CA MET A 43 3.73 4.05 7.96
C MET A 43 2.87 4.13 9.22
N SER A 44 1.57 3.82 9.12
CA SER A 44 0.68 3.78 10.29
C SER A 44 1.08 2.69 11.28
N MET A 45 1.45 1.51 10.76
CA MET A 45 1.93 0.39 11.58
C MET A 45 3.23 0.75 12.31
N ALA A 46 4.18 1.40 11.63
CA ALA A 46 5.40 1.88 12.26
C ALA A 46 5.12 2.93 13.34
N ALA A 47 4.23 3.91 13.07
CA ALA A 47 3.90 4.96 14.02
C ALA A 47 3.30 4.39 15.32
N VAL A 48 2.34 3.48 15.24
CA VAL A 48 1.68 2.92 16.44
C VAL A 48 2.63 2.04 17.26
N LEU A 49 3.58 1.36 16.61
CA LEU A 49 4.61 0.57 17.27
C LEU A 49 5.66 1.48 17.94
N GLU A 50 6.14 2.52 17.24
CA GLU A 50 7.12 3.49 17.75
C GLU A 50 6.57 4.23 18.98
N GLU A 51 5.30 4.64 18.94
CA GLU A 51 4.64 5.29 20.08
C GLU A 51 4.28 4.31 21.21
N ASN A 52 4.66 3.02 21.10
CA ASN A 52 4.33 1.96 22.05
C ASN A 52 2.83 1.86 22.37
N LYS A 53 1.97 2.21 21.40
CA LYS A 53 0.50 2.15 21.55
C LYS A 53 -0.06 0.78 21.21
N ALA A 54 0.68 -0.01 20.45
CA ALA A 54 0.34 -1.38 20.15
C ALA A 54 1.60 -2.26 20.07
N THR A 55 1.37 -3.56 20.08
CA THR A 55 2.37 -4.59 19.77
C THR A 55 1.87 -5.37 18.56
N PRO A 56 2.74 -6.15 17.90
CA PRO A 56 2.31 -7.06 16.82
C PRO A 56 1.14 -7.98 17.22
N GLY A 57 1.03 -8.34 18.50
CA GLY A 57 -0.03 -9.19 19.06
C GLY A 57 -1.23 -8.43 19.65
N THR A 58 -1.27 -7.10 19.58
CA THR A 58 -2.40 -6.32 20.08
C THR A 58 -3.67 -6.72 19.34
N HIS A 59 -4.73 -7.04 20.07
CA HIS A 59 -6.01 -7.42 19.50
C HIS A 59 -6.75 -6.19 18.96
N VAL A 60 -7.30 -6.31 17.75
CA VAL A 60 -8.03 -5.28 17.04
C VAL A 60 -9.38 -5.86 16.62
N THR A 61 -10.47 -5.17 16.99
CA THR A 61 -11.83 -5.52 16.55
C THR A 61 -12.17 -4.70 15.32
N VAL A 62 -12.41 -5.37 14.20
CA VAL A 62 -12.63 -4.75 12.89
C VAL A 62 -14.08 -5.03 12.46
N PRO A 63 -15.00 -4.07 12.57
CA PRO A 63 -16.37 -4.24 12.07
C PRO A 63 -16.39 -4.26 10.54
N GLY A 64 -17.46 -4.79 9.95
CA GLY A 64 -17.64 -4.81 8.48
C GLY A 64 -17.78 -3.44 7.83
N GLU A 65 -18.21 -2.44 8.60
CA GLU A 65 -18.25 -1.04 8.19
C GLU A 65 -17.86 -0.16 9.37
N LEU A 66 -17.19 0.96 9.09
CA LEU A 66 -16.79 1.91 10.12
C LEU A 66 -17.18 3.33 9.71
N ARG A 67 -18.11 3.95 10.45
CA ARG A 67 -18.39 5.38 10.28
C ARG A 67 -17.33 6.23 10.99
N ARG A 68 -16.70 7.13 10.25
CA ARG A 68 -15.76 8.13 10.77
C ARG A 68 -15.99 9.46 10.05
N GLY A 69 -16.24 10.51 10.83
CA GLY A 69 -16.66 11.79 10.29
C GLY A 69 -17.95 11.64 9.47
N ASP A 70 -17.94 12.20 8.26
CA ASP A 70 -19.03 12.17 7.28
C ASP A 70 -19.02 10.94 6.37
N ARG A 71 -18.04 10.03 6.52
CA ARG A 71 -17.83 8.88 5.63
C ARG A 71 -18.03 7.53 6.33
N ILE A 72 -18.39 6.53 5.53
CA ILE A 72 -18.39 5.12 5.91
C ILE A 72 -17.21 4.47 5.20
N PHE A 73 -16.40 3.75 5.97
CA PHE A 73 -15.24 3.00 5.49
C PHE A 73 -15.57 1.52 5.43
N HIS A 74 -15.00 0.85 4.43
CA HIS A 74 -15.13 -0.56 4.16
C HIS A 74 -13.76 -1.18 3.92
N ASP A 75 -13.61 -2.45 4.27
CA ASP A 75 -12.52 -3.27 3.76
C ASP A 75 -12.80 -3.70 2.31
N ASP A 76 -11.79 -4.23 1.63
CA ASP A 76 -11.86 -4.66 0.23
C ASP A 76 -12.85 -5.81 0.01
N VAL A 77 -13.11 -6.60 1.06
CA VAL A 77 -14.07 -7.69 1.09
C VAL A 77 -15.15 -7.47 2.15
N PRO A 78 -16.43 -7.75 1.86
CA PRO A 78 -17.48 -7.73 2.87
C PRO A 78 -17.22 -8.78 3.97
N HIS A 79 -17.35 -8.38 5.23
CA HIS A 79 -17.23 -9.29 6.37
C HIS A 79 -18.09 -8.86 7.56
N GLY A 80 -18.35 -9.80 8.47
CA GLY A 80 -18.89 -9.49 9.80
C GLY A 80 -17.82 -8.85 10.69
N THR A 81 -17.93 -8.92 12.02
CA THR A 81 -16.82 -8.44 12.86
C THR A 81 -15.65 -9.43 12.82
N TRP A 82 -14.46 -8.96 12.44
CA TRP A 82 -13.22 -9.70 12.63
C TRP A 82 -12.56 -9.34 13.95
N HIS A 83 -11.88 -10.32 14.54
CA HIS A 83 -11.03 -10.15 15.71
C HIS A 83 -9.61 -10.53 15.32
N LEU A 84 -8.85 -9.52 14.90
CA LEU A 84 -7.50 -9.67 14.38
C LEU A 84 -6.49 -9.29 15.45
N THR A 85 -5.21 -9.59 15.20
CA THR A 85 -4.10 -8.88 15.83
C THR A 85 -3.65 -7.73 14.94
N LEU A 86 -2.77 -6.84 15.41
CA LEU A 86 -2.13 -5.82 14.55
C LEU A 86 -1.43 -6.45 13.34
N ASN A 87 -0.74 -7.58 13.54
CA ASN A 87 -0.21 -8.38 12.43
C ASN A 87 -1.31 -8.86 11.47
N GLY A 88 -2.45 -9.28 12.01
CA GLY A 88 -3.61 -9.71 11.23
C GLY A 88 -4.21 -8.58 10.40
N VAL A 89 -4.27 -7.36 10.92
CA VAL A 89 -4.71 -6.15 10.18
C VAL A 89 -3.83 -5.95 8.95
N LEU A 90 -2.50 -5.96 9.10
CA LEU A 90 -1.59 -5.78 7.98
C LEU A 90 -1.65 -6.97 7.00
N ALA A 91 -1.67 -8.21 7.50
CA ALA A 91 -1.73 -9.41 6.67
C ALA A 91 -3.05 -9.55 5.89
N LYS A 92 -4.17 -9.08 6.44
CA LYS A 92 -5.46 -9.00 5.75
C LYS A 92 -5.62 -7.73 4.93
N SER A 93 -4.66 -6.80 5.03
CA SER A 93 -4.75 -5.48 4.42
C SER A 93 -6.06 -4.77 4.79
N SER A 94 -6.52 -4.90 6.04
CA SER A 94 -7.75 -4.24 6.51
C SER A 94 -7.56 -2.72 6.55
N ASN A 95 -8.38 -1.98 5.80
CA ASN A 95 -8.45 -0.52 5.83
C ASN A 95 -9.06 -0.05 7.15
N ILE A 96 -10.08 -0.74 7.65
CA ILE A 96 -10.77 -0.40 8.90
C ILE A 96 -9.87 -0.65 10.12
N GLY A 97 -9.06 -1.70 10.07
CA GLY A 97 -8.12 -2.04 11.13
C GLY A 97 -6.86 -1.17 11.15
N THR A 98 -6.51 -0.52 10.03
CA THR A 98 -5.37 0.41 9.93
C THR A 98 -5.71 1.75 10.56
#